data_AF-A0A7C3RGB9-F1
#
_entry.id   AF-A0A7C3RGB9-F1
#
_cell.length_a   1.000
_cell.length_b   1.000
_cell.length_c   1.000
_cell.angle_alpha   90.00
_cell.angle_beta   90.00
_cell.angle_gamma   90.00
#
_symmetry.space_group_name_H-M   'P 1'
#
loop_
_entity.id
_entity.type
_entity.pdbx_description
1 polymer ?
#
loop_
_entity_poly.entity_id
_entity_poly.type
_entity_poly.pdbx_seq_one_letter_code
_entity_poly.pdbx_strand_id
1 'polypeptide(L)'
;MRFYIITDIEGVEGVVLPVQTESGNPMYEKARRLLTREVNIVVETLNNIGVEEIIVLDGHGANQAYNLVYEELTPGAKYIMGSPWPNYLTMLTSNFDGLMLIGAHAMAGTKGAVLDHTMSSRAWRCAYINDVPVGEIGISAFYAGSLGVPLVFVSGDDKACLEAKNLVSGVETAITKYGLTRTSA
;
A
#
# COMPACT_ATOMS: atom_id res chain seq x y z
N MET A 1 -10.46 18.94 0.79
CA MET A 1 -9.40 17.99 1.25
C MET A 1 -8.82 17.22 0.07
N ARG A 2 -7.56 16.80 0.13
CA ARG A 2 -6.86 16.04 -0.90
C ARG A 2 -6.13 14.85 -0.31
N PHE A 3 -6.37 13.65 -0.83
CA PHE A 3 -5.75 12.43 -0.33
C PHE A 3 -4.98 11.70 -1.43
N TYR A 4 -3.83 11.18 -1.04
CA TYR A 4 -2.98 10.35 -1.89
C TYR A 4 -3.04 8.91 -1.38
N ILE A 5 -3.25 7.97 -2.29
CA ILE A 5 -3.30 6.55 -2.00
C ILE A 5 -2.17 5.89 -2.78
N ILE A 6 -1.34 5.09 -2.10
CA ILE A 6 -0.47 4.11 -2.76
C ILE A 6 -0.96 2.71 -2.41
N THR A 7 -1.02 1.85 -3.41
CA THR A 7 -1.55 0.49 -3.25
C THR A 7 -0.46 -0.54 -3.28
N ASP A 8 -0.66 -1.64 -2.58
CA ASP A 8 0.15 -2.84 -2.67
C ASP A 8 -0.74 -4.09 -2.57
N ILE A 9 -0.23 -5.29 -2.88
CA ILE A 9 -1.07 -6.48 -3.03
C ILE A 9 -0.88 -7.50 -1.89
N GLU A 10 0.31 -7.58 -1.30
CA GLU A 10 0.68 -8.55 -0.28
C GLU A 10 -0.22 -8.46 0.95
N GLY A 11 -0.70 -7.27 1.31
CA GLY A 11 -1.55 -6.98 2.45
C GLY A 11 -3.05 -7.10 2.20
N VAL A 12 -3.49 -7.32 0.96
CA VAL A 12 -4.92 -7.44 0.60
C VAL A 12 -5.55 -8.67 1.26
N GLU A 13 -6.83 -8.57 1.63
CA GLU A 13 -7.57 -9.70 2.19
C GLU A 13 -7.54 -10.91 1.23
N GLY A 14 -7.28 -12.11 1.78
CA GLY A 14 -7.21 -13.35 0.99
C GLY A 14 -5.92 -13.55 0.18
N VAL A 15 -4.96 -12.62 0.21
CA VAL A 15 -3.61 -12.80 -0.35
C VAL A 15 -2.67 -13.36 0.71
N VAL A 16 -2.13 -14.56 0.52
CA VAL A 16 -1.22 -15.19 1.49
C VAL A 16 -0.02 -15.89 0.84
N LEU A 17 -0.06 -16.14 -0.47
CA LEU A 17 0.99 -16.83 -1.20
C LEU A 17 1.70 -15.92 -2.19
N PRO A 18 3.02 -16.08 -2.41
CA PRO A 18 3.77 -15.27 -3.39
C PRO A 18 3.18 -15.33 -4.81
N VAL A 19 2.65 -16.48 -5.22
CA VAL A 19 2.02 -16.64 -6.55
C VAL A 19 0.79 -15.74 -6.76
N GLN A 20 0.16 -15.25 -5.68
CA GLN A 20 -0.93 -14.28 -5.77
C GLN A 20 -0.44 -12.86 -6.07
N THR A 21 0.85 -12.59 -5.89
CA THR A 21 1.48 -11.27 -6.10
C THR A 21 2.31 -11.24 -7.40
N GLU A 22 2.33 -12.33 -8.17
CA GLU A 22 3.10 -12.42 -9.42
C GLU A 22 2.17 -12.43 -10.65
N SER A 23 2.40 -11.52 -11.60
CA SER A 23 1.56 -11.42 -12.80
C SER A 23 1.58 -12.68 -13.68
N GLY A 24 0.50 -12.93 -14.42
CA GLY A 24 0.45 -13.98 -15.44
C GLY A 24 -0.13 -15.31 -14.97
N ASN A 25 -0.85 -15.33 -13.85
CA ASN A 25 -1.54 -16.54 -13.38
C ASN A 25 -2.94 -16.24 -12.80
N PRO A 26 -3.84 -17.25 -12.73
CA PRO A 26 -5.22 -17.06 -12.28
C PRO A 26 -5.38 -16.63 -10.81
N MET A 27 -4.41 -16.93 -9.95
CA MET A 27 -4.46 -16.52 -8.54
C MET A 27 -4.14 -15.04 -8.39
N TYR A 28 -3.16 -14.52 -9.15
CA TYR A 28 -2.91 -13.09 -9.26
C TYR A 28 -4.11 -12.33 -9.86
N GLU A 29 -4.75 -12.86 -10.90
CA GLU A 29 -5.95 -12.23 -11.49
C GLU A 29 -7.11 -12.12 -10.48
N LYS A 30 -7.20 -13.04 -9.52
CA LYS A 30 -8.15 -12.92 -8.40
C LYS A 30 -7.68 -11.88 -7.38
N ALA A 31 -6.41 -11.93 -6.99
CA ALA A 31 -5.83 -11.01 -6.00
C ALA A 31 -5.95 -9.54 -6.44
N ARG A 32 -5.65 -9.24 -7.70
CA ARG A 32 -5.72 -7.87 -8.24
C ARG A 32 -7.15 -7.30 -8.28
N ARG A 33 -8.17 -8.17 -8.42
CA ARG A 33 -9.59 -7.77 -8.29
C ARG A 33 -9.97 -7.50 -6.85
N LEU A 34 -9.44 -8.26 -5.90
CA LEU A 34 -9.62 -7.96 -4.47
C LEU A 34 -8.97 -6.62 -4.10
N LEU A 35 -7.74 -6.38 -4.57
CA LEU A 35 -7.07 -5.09 -4.44
C LEU A 35 -7.94 -3.95 -4.99
N THR A 36 -8.43 -4.11 -6.23
CA THR A 36 -9.27 -3.11 -6.88
C THR A 36 -10.53 -2.80 -6.07
N ARG A 37 -11.15 -3.82 -5.46
CA ARG A 37 -12.33 -3.64 -4.58
C ARG A 37 -11.99 -2.89 -3.29
N GLU A 38 -10.88 -3.21 -2.63
CA GLU A 38 -10.45 -2.47 -1.44
C GLU A 38 -10.19 -1.00 -1.75
N VAL A 39 -9.51 -0.72 -2.88
CA VAL A 39 -9.27 0.65 -3.36
C VAL A 39 -10.58 1.38 -3.65
N ASN A 40 -11.52 0.72 -4.34
CA ASN A 40 -12.82 1.30 -4.65
C ASN A 40 -13.59 1.67 -3.38
N ILE A 41 -13.59 0.83 -2.35
CA ILE A 41 -14.25 1.14 -1.06
C ILE A 41 -13.68 2.42 -0.45
N VAL A 42 -12.36 2.59 -0.50
CA VAL A 42 -11.70 3.79 0.01
C VAL A 42 -12.06 5.02 -0.82
N VAL A 43 -12.00 4.93 -2.16
CA VAL A 43 -12.36 6.02 -3.07
C VAL A 43 -13.83 6.43 -2.89
N GLU A 44 -14.75 5.47 -2.81
CA GLU A 44 -16.18 5.72 -2.55
C GLU A 44 -16.39 6.41 -1.21
N THR A 45 -15.69 5.97 -0.16
CA THR A 45 -15.77 6.58 1.17
C THR A 45 -15.28 8.02 1.15
N LEU A 46 -14.15 8.30 0.50
CA LEU A 46 -13.59 9.66 0.38
C LEU A 46 -14.51 10.58 -0.43
N ASN A 47 -15.08 10.07 -1.52
CA ASN A 47 -16.08 10.81 -2.30
C ASN A 47 -17.31 11.15 -1.45
N ASN A 48 -17.83 10.20 -0.68
CA ASN A 48 -19.01 10.37 0.16
C ASN A 48 -18.83 11.43 1.27
N ILE A 49 -17.59 11.66 1.73
CA ILE A 49 -17.27 12.71 2.71
C ILE A 49 -16.84 14.03 2.05
N GLY A 50 -16.93 14.15 0.73
CA GLY A 50 -16.67 15.40 0.01
C GLY A 50 -15.19 15.74 -0.17
N VAL A 51 -14.31 14.76 -0.30
CA VAL A 51 -12.91 14.97 -0.70
C VAL A 51 -12.87 15.58 -2.11
N GLU A 52 -12.02 16.59 -2.31
CA GLU A 52 -11.92 17.34 -3.57
C GLU A 52 -11.02 16.66 -4.59
N GLU A 53 -9.95 16.02 -4.13
CA GLU A 53 -8.96 15.38 -4.99
C GLU A 53 -8.47 14.08 -4.36
N ILE A 54 -8.54 12.99 -5.14
CA ILE A 54 -8.01 11.68 -4.78
C ILE A 54 -7.06 11.26 -5.89
N ILE A 55 -5.81 10.99 -5.53
CA ILE A 55 -4.85 10.32 -6.42
C ILE A 55 -4.61 8.92 -5.89
N VAL A 56 -4.70 7.92 -6.76
CA VAL A 56 -4.36 6.53 -6.47
C VAL A 56 -3.20 6.12 -7.35
N LEU A 57 -2.07 5.79 -6.74
CA LEU A 57 -0.91 5.23 -7.40
C LEU A 57 -0.89 3.72 -7.19
N ASP A 58 -0.90 2.99 -8.30
CA ASP A 58 -0.79 1.54 -8.32
C ASP A 58 0.65 1.12 -7.95
N GLY A 59 0.91 0.84 -6.68
CA GLY A 59 2.28 0.76 -6.14
C GLY A 59 2.99 -0.58 -6.36
N HIS A 60 2.22 -1.66 -6.56
CA HIS A 60 2.79 -3.00 -6.54
C HIS A 60 3.66 -3.28 -7.78
N GLY A 61 4.85 -3.84 -7.57
CA GLY A 61 5.85 -3.98 -8.63
C GLY A 61 5.49 -4.97 -9.75
N ALA A 62 4.61 -5.95 -9.49
CA ALA A 62 4.17 -6.87 -10.53
C ALA A 62 3.41 -6.14 -11.66
N ASN A 63 3.40 -6.76 -12.83
CA ASN A 63 2.79 -6.21 -14.04
C ASN A 63 3.20 -4.75 -14.34
N GLN A 64 4.40 -4.33 -13.94
CA GLN A 64 4.92 -2.96 -14.11
C GLN A 64 3.98 -1.90 -13.51
N ALA A 65 3.46 -2.15 -12.30
CA ALA A 65 2.58 -1.21 -11.61
C ALA A 65 1.23 -1.02 -12.31
N TYR A 66 0.73 -2.09 -12.93
CA TYR A 66 -0.54 -2.15 -13.66
C TYR A 66 -1.41 -3.29 -13.08
N ASN A 67 -1.65 -3.25 -11.78
CA ASN A 67 -2.36 -4.25 -10.99
C ASN A 67 -3.84 -3.90 -10.80
N LEU A 68 -4.22 -2.63 -10.73
CA LEU A 68 -5.64 -2.26 -10.66
C LEU A 68 -6.37 -2.67 -11.94
N VAL A 69 -7.63 -3.09 -11.82
CA VAL A 69 -8.46 -3.48 -12.96
C VAL A 69 -9.21 -2.24 -13.44
N TYR A 70 -8.72 -1.65 -14.53
CA TYR A 70 -9.18 -0.36 -15.03
C TYR A 70 -10.70 -0.29 -15.23
N GLU A 71 -11.31 -1.33 -15.78
CA GLU A 71 -12.74 -1.40 -16.07
C GLU A 71 -13.62 -1.52 -14.82
N GLU A 72 -13.02 -1.84 -13.67
CA GLU A 72 -13.71 -1.96 -12.38
C GLU A 72 -13.50 -0.75 -11.48
N LEU A 73 -12.69 0.24 -11.88
CA LEU A 73 -12.36 1.39 -11.04
C LEU A 73 -13.54 2.32 -10.80
N THR A 74 -13.78 2.67 -9.53
CA THR A 74 -14.80 3.65 -9.15
C THR A 74 -14.40 5.04 -9.67
N PRO A 75 -15.33 5.82 -10.27
CA PRO A 75 -15.08 7.20 -10.66
C PRO A 75 -14.83 8.11 -9.44
N GLY A 76 -14.25 9.29 -9.68
CA GLY A 76 -13.99 10.30 -8.63
C GLY A 76 -12.56 10.32 -8.09
N ALA A 77 -11.68 9.44 -8.58
CA ALA A 77 -10.24 9.50 -8.35
C ALA A 77 -9.46 9.58 -9.66
N LYS A 78 -8.20 10.03 -9.57
CA LYS A 78 -7.22 9.97 -10.65
C LYS A 78 -6.29 8.77 -10.38
N TYR A 79 -6.17 7.87 -11.34
CA TYR A 79 -5.39 6.65 -11.20
C TYR A 79 -4.08 6.74 -11.98
N ILE A 80 -2.97 6.49 -11.30
CA ILE A 80 -1.62 6.38 -11.86
C ILE A 80 -1.33 4.89 -11.99
N MET A 81 -1.38 4.38 -13.20
CA MET A 81 -1.16 2.97 -13.54
C MET A 81 -0.06 2.86 -14.59
N GLY A 82 0.80 1.86 -14.46
CA GLY A 82 2.00 1.66 -15.27
C GLY A 82 3.22 2.40 -14.72
N SER A 83 4.41 1.87 -15.01
CA SER A 83 5.71 2.38 -14.58
C SER A 83 6.70 2.35 -15.77
N PRO A 84 7.86 3.07 -15.73
CA PRO A 84 8.47 3.75 -14.59
C PRO A 84 7.84 5.11 -14.23
N TRP A 85 7.98 5.51 -12.96
CA TRP A 85 7.62 6.84 -12.48
C TRP A 85 8.84 7.76 -12.32
N PRO A 86 8.69 9.09 -12.42
CA PRO A 86 9.78 10.04 -12.17
C PRO A 86 10.35 10.00 -10.74
N ASN A 87 9.56 9.59 -9.76
CA ASN A 87 9.94 9.41 -8.36
C ASN A 87 8.95 8.46 -7.65
N TYR A 88 9.24 8.06 -6.41
CA TYR A 88 8.53 7.01 -5.67
C TYR A 88 7.04 7.29 -5.44
N LEU A 89 6.69 8.48 -4.94
CA LEU A 89 5.30 8.92 -4.75
C LEU A 89 4.97 10.02 -5.78
N THR A 90 5.01 9.67 -7.07
CA THR A 90 4.87 10.67 -8.13
C THR A 90 3.56 11.44 -8.04
N MET A 91 3.61 12.73 -8.37
CA MET A 91 2.50 13.70 -8.22
C MET A 91 2.11 14.05 -6.77
N LEU A 92 2.70 13.43 -5.74
CA LEU A 92 2.52 13.89 -4.37
C LEU A 92 3.18 15.27 -4.19
N THR A 93 2.45 16.18 -3.54
CA THR A 93 2.93 17.54 -3.21
C THR A 93 2.51 17.89 -1.79
N SER A 94 3.03 18.99 -1.24
CA SER A 94 2.69 19.48 0.11
C SER A 94 1.24 19.93 0.29
N ASN A 95 0.44 19.99 -0.78
CA ASN A 95 -0.97 20.38 -0.72
C ASN A 95 -1.91 19.21 -0.41
N PHE A 96 -1.37 18.00 -0.22
CA PHE A 96 -2.15 16.85 0.22
C PHE A 96 -2.33 16.84 1.74
N ASP A 97 -3.55 16.52 2.18
CA ASP A 97 -3.91 16.48 3.60
C ASP A 97 -3.55 15.13 4.24
N GLY A 98 -3.33 14.08 3.45
CA GLY A 98 -2.90 12.80 3.96
C GLY A 98 -2.50 11.78 2.88
N LEU A 99 -1.59 10.90 3.28
CA LEU A 99 -1.21 9.68 2.57
C LEU A 99 -1.95 8.48 3.18
N MET A 100 -2.40 7.56 2.32
CA MET A 100 -3.00 6.28 2.69
C MET A 100 -2.29 5.14 1.97
N LEU A 101 -2.04 4.04 2.68
CA LEU A 101 -1.48 2.80 2.10
C LEU A 101 -2.54 1.72 2.14
N ILE A 102 -2.85 1.13 0.98
CA ILE A 102 -3.87 0.08 0.87
C ILE A 102 -3.20 -1.23 0.47
N GLY A 103 -3.43 -2.29 1.25
CA GLY A 103 -2.86 -3.60 0.99
C GLY A 103 -1.36 -3.70 1.28
N ALA A 104 -0.86 -2.90 2.23
CA ALA A 104 0.54 -2.90 2.64
C ALA A 104 0.93 -4.14 3.45
N HIS A 105 2.22 -4.48 3.43
CA HIS A 105 2.80 -5.56 4.22
C HIS A 105 3.89 -5.04 5.16
N ALA A 106 4.25 -5.86 6.16
CA ALA A 106 5.32 -5.53 7.08
C ALA A 106 6.70 -5.65 6.42
N MET A 107 7.66 -4.93 6.99
CA MET A 107 9.06 -4.92 6.58
C MET A 107 9.74 -6.29 6.69
N ALA A 108 10.83 -6.48 5.93
CA ALA A 108 11.60 -7.70 5.91
C ALA A 108 12.09 -8.12 7.31
N GLY A 109 11.92 -9.40 7.64
CA GLY A 109 12.31 -9.98 8.92
C GLY A 109 11.24 -9.87 10.01
N THR A 110 10.05 -9.34 9.70
CA THR A 110 8.97 -9.23 10.67
C THR A 110 8.36 -10.60 10.97
N LYS A 111 8.57 -11.09 12.19
CA LYS A 111 8.11 -12.43 12.59
C LYS A 111 6.59 -12.55 12.52
N GLY A 112 6.13 -13.55 11.77
CA GLY A 112 4.71 -13.89 11.65
C GLY A 112 3.93 -12.95 10.73
N ALA A 113 4.59 -12.01 10.06
CA ALA A 113 3.98 -11.19 9.02
C ALA A 113 3.81 -11.98 7.72
N VAL A 114 2.73 -11.74 7.01
CA VAL A 114 2.45 -12.35 5.71
C VAL A 114 3.26 -11.64 4.63
N LEU A 115 4.00 -12.42 3.84
CA LEU A 115 4.79 -11.97 2.68
C LEU A 115 5.78 -10.83 2.99
N ASP A 116 6.30 -10.80 4.22
CA ASP A 116 7.21 -9.76 4.69
C ASP A 116 8.43 -9.60 3.77
N HIS A 117 8.70 -8.35 3.38
CA HIS A 117 9.88 -7.93 2.64
C HIS A 117 10.02 -6.40 2.67
N THR A 118 11.04 -5.86 1.99
CA THR A 118 11.23 -4.41 1.84
C THR A 118 11.74 -4.13 0.44
N MET A 119 10.98 -3.41 -0.39
CA MET A 119 11.23 -3.04 -1.80
C MET A 119 11.41 -4.23 -2.76
N SER A 120 12.39 -5.10 -2.48
CA SER A 120 12.65 -6.30 -3.25
C SER A 120 13.00 -7.44 -2.32
N SER A 121 12.13 -8.44 -2.28
CA SER A 121 12.35 -9.70 -1.56
C SER A 121 13.64 -10.44 -1.97
N ARG A 122 14.27 -10.05 -3.08
CA ARG A 122 15.50 -10.65 -3.61
C ARG A 122 16.77 -9.86 -3.27
N ALA A 123 16.66 -8.53 -3.17
CA ALA A 123 17.83 -7.66 -3.11
C ALA A 123 17.95 -6.87 -1.81
N TRP A 124 16.86 -6.71 -1.07
CA TRP A 124 16.80 -5.88 0.12
C TRP A 124 16.45 -6.72 1.34
N ARG A 125 17.29 -6.63 2.37
CA ARG A 125 17.07 -7.31 3.66
C ARG A 125 16.63 -6.36 4.76
N CYS A 126 17.11 -5.13 4.72
CA CYS A 126 16.81 -4.09 5.70
C CYS A 126 17.08 -2.73 5.08
N ALA A 127 16.30 -1.73 5.47
CA ALA A 127 16.52 -0.33 5.15
C ALA A 127 16.45 0.49 6.43
N TYR A 128 17.19 1.60 6.46
CA TYR A 128 17.23 2.52 7.59
C TYR A 128 17.13 3.96 7.11
N ILE A 129 16.37 4.78 7.82
CA ILE A 129 16.33 6.23 7.65
C ILE A 129 16.65 6.84 9.00
N ASN A 130 17.79 7.54 9.11
CA ASN A 130 18.30 8.10 10.37
C ASN A 130 18.30 7.07 11.52
N ASP A 131 18.90 5.90 11.28
CA ASP A 131 18.97 4.77 12.21
C ASP A 131 17.63 4.10 12.59
N VAL A 132 16.50 4.59 12.05
CA VAL A 132 15.20 3.95 12.21
C VAL A 132 15.04 2.85 11.16
N PRO A 133 14.83 1.58 11.54
CA PRO A 133 14.51 0.51 10.59
C PRO A 133 13.19 0.79 9.88
N VAL A 134 13.14 0.62 8.57
CA VAL A 134 11.95 0.90 7.75
C VAL A 134 11.67 -0.19 6.73
N GLY A 135 10.39 -0.52 6.57
CA GLY A 135 9.84 -1.13 5.36
C GLY A 135 9.31 -0.08 4.39
N GLU A 136 8.45 -0.52 3.48
CA GLU A 136 7.81 0.35 2.48
C GLU A 136 6.80 1.31 3.11
N ILE A 137 6.14 0.89 4.19
CA ILE A 137 5.30 1.76 5.05
C ILE A 137 6.15 2.94 5.54
N GLY A 138 7.33 2.64 6.09
CA GLY A 138 8.23 3.67 6.60
C GLY A 138 8.81 4.56 5.51
N ILE A 139 9.27 3.99 4.39
CA ILE A 139 9.79 4.76 3.25
C ILE A 139 8.72 5.74 2.74
N SER A 140 7.48 5.27 2.60
CA SER A 140 6.35 6.10 2.16
C SER A 140 6.04 7.21 3.17
N ALA A 141 6.01 6.88 4.47
CA ALA A 141 5.75 7.83 5.54
C ALA A 141 6.83 8.92 5.63
N PHE A 142 8.11 8.56 5.56
CA PHE A 142 9.21 9.52 5.58
C PHE A 142 9.22 10.40 4.32
N TYR A 143 8.96 9.83 3.14
CA TYR A 143 8.85 10.59 1.90
C TYR A 143 7.74 11.64 2.00
N ALA A 144 6.51 11.22 2.32
CA ALA A 144 5.37 12.13 2.42
C ALA A 144 5.54 13.16 3.55
N GLY A 145 6.06 12.71 4.70
CA GLY A 145 6.36 13.57 5.85
C GLY A 145 7.37 14.68 5.52
N SER A 146 8.33 14.42 4.62
CA SER A 146 9.28 15.45 4.14
C SER A 146 8.60 16.59 3.36
N LEU A 147 7.40 16.34 2.83
CA LEU A 147 6.54 17.34 2.16
C LEU A 147 5.49 17.93 3.11
N GLY A 148 5.48 17.54 4.38
CA GLY A 148 4.47 17.94 5.35
C GLY A 148 3.15 17.17 5.25
N VAL A 149 3.11 16.06 4.50
CA VAL A 149 1.90 15.24 4.31
C VAL A 149 1.93 14.06 5.30
N PRO A 150 0.98 13.96 6.24
CA PRO A 150 0.98 12.88 7.22
C PRO A 150 0.49 11.56 6.62
N LEU A 151 1.03 10.44 7.10
CA LEU A 151 0.45 9.12 6.89
C LEU A 151 -0.77 8.97 7.81
N VAL A 152 -1.97 8.88 7.24
CA VAL A 152 -3.23 8.88 8.01
C VAL A 152 -3.92 7.52 8.09
N PHE A 153 -3.65 6.62 7.13
CA PHE A 153 -4.30 5.32 7.08
C PHE A 153 -3.40 4.24 6.47
N VAL A 154 -3.45 3.03 7.03
CA VAL A 154 -2.81 1.82 6.48
C VAL A 154 -3.75 0.62 6.57
N SER A 155 -3.97 -0.11 5.48
CA SER A 155 -4.54 -1.46 5.52
C SER A 155 -3.50 -2.51 5.19
N GLY A 156 -3.59 -3.66 5.87
CA GLY A 156 -2.64 -4.76 5.73
C GLY A 156 -2.86 -5.86 6.76
N ASP A 157 -1.91 -6.78 6.91
CA ASP A 157 -1.96 -7.73 8.01
C ASP A 157 -1.75 -7.05 9.38
N ASP A 158 -1.96 -7.79 10.46
CA ASP A 158 -1.83 -7.26 11.82
C ASP A 158 -0.40 -6.76 12.15
N LYS A 159 0.63 -7.27 11.45
CA LYS A 159 2.03 -6.87 11.65
C LYS A 159 2.34 -5.58 10.89
N ALA A 160 1.83 -5.41 9.68
CA ALA A 160 1.88 -4.16 8.92
C ALA A 160 1.17 -3.03 9.68
N CYS A 161 -0.01 -3.31 10.25
CA CYS A 161 -0.73 -2.37 11.09
C CYS A 161 0.05 -1.99 12.36
N LEU A 162 0.71 -2.96 13.00
CA LEU A 162 1.56 -2.71 14.16
C LEU A 162 2.80 -1.88 13.80
N GLU A 163 3.43 -2.17 12.65
CA GLU A 163 4.55 -1.37 12.12
C GLU A 163 4.14 0.08 11.92
N ALA A 164 3.02 0.33 11.25
CA ALA A 164 2.50 1.68 11.02
C ALA A 164 2.27 2.43 12.34
N LYS A 165 1.58 1.81 13.31
CA LYS A 165 1.28 2.40 14.62
C LYS A 165 2.51 2.72 15.46
N ASN A 166 3.55 1.89 15.37
CA ASN A 166 4.80 2.13 16.07
C ASN A 166 5.60 3.28 15.43
N LEU A 167 5.43 3.51 14.13
CA LEU A 167 6.16 4.54 13.39
C LEU A 167 5.47 5.91 13.44
N VAL A 168 4.16 5.97 13.25
CA VAL A 168 3.40 7.22 13.10
C VAL A 168 2.30 7.30 14.16
N SER A 169 2.45 8.24 15.09
CA SER A 169 1.41 8.50 16.10
C SER A 169 0.13 9.00 15.44
N GLY A 170 -1.00 8.36 15.76
CA GLY A 170 -2.32 8.76 15.27
C GLY A 170 -2.68 8.22 13.89
N VAL A 171 -1.86 7.35 13.28
CA VAL A 171 -2.24 6.63 12.07
C VAL A 171 -3.38 5.65 12.38
N GLU A 172 -4.43 5.68 11.57
CA GLU A 172 -5.50 4.70 11.63
C GLU A 172 -5.12 3.45 10.84
N THR A 173 -5.56 2.28 11.29
CA THR A 173 -5.19 1.01 10.64
C THR A 173 -6.35 0.06 10.49
N ALA A 174 -6.45 -0.63 9.36
CA ALA A 174 -7.39 -1.71 9.14
C ALA A 174 -6.66 -3.05 8.94
N ILE A 175 -6.84 -3.98 9.88
CA ILE A 175 -6.31 -5.34 9.77
C ILE A 175 -7.19 -6.12 8.80
N THR A 176 -6.64 -6.54 7.67
CA THR A 176 -7.32 -7.37 6.65
C THR A 176 -7.18 -8.87 6.95
N LYS A 177 -6.14 -9.27 7.68
CA LYS A 177 -5.85 -10.66 8.05
C LYS A 177 -4.85 -10.73 9.22
N TYR A 178 -4.83 -11.87 9.91
CA TYR A 178 -3.91 -12.11 11.03
C TYR A 178 -2.78 -13.06 10.60
N GLY A 179 -1.55 -12.57 10.48
CA GLY A 179 -0.43 -13.40 10.05
C GLY A 179 -0.08 -14.52 11.04
N LEU A 180 0.04 -15.76 10.55
CA LEU A 180 0.54 -16.91 11.31
C LEU A 180 2.00 -17.23 10.93
N THR A 181 2.29 -17.19 9.64
CA THR A 181 3.63 -17.38 9.05
C THR A 181 3.77 -16.47 7.82
N ARG A 182 4.96 -16.48 7.21
CA ARG A 182 5.22 -15.72 5.98
C ARG A 182 4.26 -16.05 4.83
N THR A 183 3.63 -17.22 4.83
CA THR A 183 2.73 -17.64 3.76
C THR A 183 1.40 -18.19 4.27
N SER A 184 0.93 -17.72 5.43
CA SER A 184 -0.35 -18.12 5.99
C SER A 184 -0.89 -17.06 6.96
N ALA A 185 -2.20 -16.85 6.91
CA ALA A 185 -2.96 -15.95 7.78
C ALA A 185 -4.22 -16.66 8.30
#